data_AF-A0A9E7CPL6-F1
#
_entry.id   AF-A0A9E7CPL6-F1
#
_cell.length_a   1.000
_cell.length_b   1.000
_cell.length_c   1.000
_cell.angle_alpha   90.00
_cell.angle_beta   90.00
_cell.angle_gamma   90.00
#
_symmetry.space_group_name_H-M   'P 1'
#
loop_
_entity.id
_entity.type
_entity.pdbx_description
1 polymer ?
#
loop_
_entity_poly.entity_id
_entity_poly.type
_entity_poly.pdbx_seq_one_letter_code
_entity_poly.pdbx_strand_id
1 'polypeptide(L)'
;MSDSPRRLYFAYGSNLSRDQMADRCPAALPLAPYALGGHRLEFVGEGNSRWGRGGVATVVPQPGSSVPGALWLLTPECEAALDRFEGVDSGRYFRDEQLMQHDGNPVLIYIATDERGAANKPNRKYLDVITLGYANWQLDPSGLLGIECYREDEGWPPA
;
A
#
# COMPACT_ATOMS: atom_id res chain seq x y z
N MET A 1 27.30 14.54 10.86
CA MET A 1 26.07 14.40 10.05
C MET A 1 24.97 14.03 11.03
N SER A 2 24.03 14.93 11.28
CA SER A 2 22.91 14.64 12.18
C SER A 2 22.04 13.59 11.50
N ASP A 3 21.90 12.40 12.08
CA ASP A 3 20.91 11.42 11.62
C ASP A 3 19.54 11.99 12.02
N SER A 4 18.83 12.56 11.05
CA SER A 4 17.46 13.03 11.28
C SER A 4 16.60 11.83 11.69
N PRO A 5 15.66 11.99 12.63
CA PRO A 5 14.80 10.88 13.06
C PRO A 5 14.08 10.29 11.86
N ARG A 6 14.18 8.96 11.72
CA ARG A 6 13.55 8.22 10.64
C ARG A 6 12.25 7.59 11.11
N ARG A 7 11.25 7.63 10.24
CA ARG A 7 9.90 7.10 10.47
C ARG A 7 9.79 5.70 9.86
N LEU A 8 9.31 4.72 10.63
CA LEU A 8 8.95 3.41 10.08
C LEU A 8 7.65 3.54 9.28
N TYR A 9 7.65 3.01 8.06
CA TYR A 9 6.51 3.01 7.15
C TYR A 9 6.28 1.62 6.55
N PHE A 10 5.05 1.13 6.61
CA PHE A 10 4.63 -0.12 5.99
C PHE A 10 3.97 0.13 4.63
N ALA A 11 4.59 -0.41 3.58
CA ALA A 11 4.03 -0.45 2.24
C ALA A 11 3.36 -1.81 1.97
N TYR A 12 2.15 -1.79 1.41
CA TYR A 12 1.42 -2.98 0.98
C TYR A 12 0.86 -2.88 -0.46
N GLY A 13 0.93 -1.68 -1.06
CA GLY A 13 0.51 -1.39 -2.43
C GLY A 13 1.68 -0.98 -3.33
N SER A 14 1.50 0.02 -4.19
CA SER A 14 2.52 0.39 -5.20
C SER A 14 3.87 0.86 -4.61
N ASN A 15 3.90 1.32 -3.35
CA ASN A 15 5.16 1.64 -2.64
C ASN A 15 6.00 0.39 -2.29
N LEU A 16 5.52 -0.83 -2.59
CA LEU A 16 6.36 -2.02 -2.55
C LEU A 16 7.39 -2.04 -3.69
N SER A 17 7.05 -1.47 -4.85
CA SER A 17 7.99 -1.35 -5.97
C SER A 17 9.10 -0.39 -5.59
N ARG A 18 10.36 -0.89 -5.66
CA ARG A 18 11.54 -0.08 -5.33
C ARG A 18 11.69 1.10 -6.29
N ASP A 19 11.37 0.92 -7.56
CA ASP A 19 11.40 1.97 -8.57
C ASP A 19 10.37 3.07 -8.26
N GLN A 20 9.15 2.69 -7.86
CA GLN A 20 8.13 3.65 -7.43
C GLN A 20 8.56 4.44 -6.20
N MET A 21 9.17 3.77 -5.22
CA MET A 21 9.68 4.43 -4.03
C MET A 21 10.84 5.36 -4.37
N ALA A 22 11.77 4.96 -5.23
CA ALA A 22 12.87 5.81 -5.67
C ALA A 22 12.38 7.08 -6.38
N ASP A 23 11.33 6.98 -7.20
CA ASP A 23 10.70 8.13 -7.86
C ASP A 23 10.05 9.11 -6.86
N ARG A 24 9.36 8.58 -5.84
CA ARG A 24 8.57 9.39 -4.89
C ARG A 24 9.42 9.96 -3.76
N CYS A 25 10.38 9.16 -3.30
CA CYS A 25 11.19 9.38 -2.12
C CYS A 25 12.53 8.62 -2.28
N PRO A 26 13.52 9.20 -2.99
CA PRO A 26 14.81 8.55 -3.21
C PRO A 26 15.65 8.39 -1.93
N ALA A 27 15.30 9.10 -0.85
CA ALA A 27 15.97 9.02 0.44
C ALA A 27 15.38 7.97 1.40
N ALA A 28 14.28 7.28 1.03
CA ALA A 28 13.76 6.17 1.80
C ALA A 28 14.74 5.00 1.78
N LEU A 29 14.95 4.39 2.94
CA LEU A 29 15.78 3.20 3.04
C LEU A 29 14.88 1.96 3.17
N PRO A 30 15.09 0.92 2.33
CA PRO A 30 14.40 -0.35 2.51
C PRO A 30 14.89 -1.01 3.80
N LEU A 31 13.97 -1.52 4.62
CA LEU A 31 14.31 -2.20 5.88
C LEU A 31 14.15 -3.72 5.76
N ALA A 32 12.92 -4.23 5.70
CA ALA A 32 12.66 -5.68 5.69
C ALA A 32 11.26 -6.02 5.14
N PRO A 33 11.05 -7.24 4.61
CA PRO A 33 9.71 -7.81 4.45
C PRO A 33 8.95 -7.82 5.78
N TYR A 34 7.64 -7.61 5.73
CA TYR A 34 6.78 -7.57 6.92
C TYR A 34 5.36 -8.01 6.58
N ALA A 35 4.52 -8.19 7.60
CA ALA A 35 3.13 -8.56 7.39
C ALA A 35 2.20 -7.91 8.41
N LEU A 36 1.10 -7.34 7.94
CA LEU A 36 0.03 -6.84 8.81
C LEU A 36 -0.94 -7.99 9.11
N GLY A 37 -1.02 -8.42 10.36
CA GLY A 37 -1.97 -9.45 10.80
C GLY A 37 -3.38 -8.90 10.99
N GLY A 38 -4.38 -9.78 10.87
CA GLY A 38 -5.80 -9.45 11.13
C GLY A 38 -6.45 -8.56 10.08
N HIS A 39 -5.84 -8.43 8.90
CA HIS A 39 -6.32 -7.61 7.79
C HIS A 39 -6.20 -8.37 6.48
N ARG A 40 -6.98 -7.96 5.47
CA ARG A 40 -6.75 -8.33 4.06
C ARG A 40 -6.49 -7.10 3.20
N LEU A 41 -5.84 -7.35 2.07
CA LEU A 41 -5.73 -6.38 0.99
C LEU A 41 -7.07 -6.27 0.28
N GLU A 42 -7.49 -5.04 -0.01
CA GLU A 42 -8.70 -4.74 -0.77
C GLU A 42 -8.39 -3.62 -1.76
N PHE A 43 -9.20 -3.49 -2.81
CA PHE A 43 -9.09 -2.36 -3.74
C PHE A 43 -10.39 -1.58 -3.73
N VAL A 44 -10.32 -0.26 -3.56
CA VAL A 44 -11.49 0.61 -3.39
C VAL A 44 -11.33 1.93 -4.15
N GLY A 45 -12.42 2.68 -4.28
CA GLY A 45 -12.39 4.03 -4.84
C GLY A 45 -11.94 4.06 -6.31
N GLU A 46 -11.36 5.18 -6.73
CA GLU A 46 -10.90 5.38 -8.12
C GLU A 46 -9.45 5.83 -8.15
N GLY A 47 -8.69 5.30 -9.10
CA GLY A 47 -7.29 5.64 -9.36
C GLY A 47 -7.09 7.11 -9.68
N ASN A 48 -5.86 7.58 -9.52
CA ASN A 48 -5.47 8.93 -9.95
C ASN A 48 -5.04 8.91 -11.42
N SER A 49 -4.66 10.08 -11.95
CA SER A 49 -4.20 10.21 -13.34
C SER A 49 -2.98 9.33 -13.68
N ARG A 50 -2.21 8.87 -12.68
CA ARG A 50 -1.07 7.94 -12.88
C ARG A 50 -1.52 6.52 -13.24
N TRP A 51 -2.65 6.08 -12.67
CA TRP A 51 -3.14 4.70 -12.76
C TRP A 51 -4.37 4.54 -13.65
N GLY A 52 -5.08 5.63 -13.96
CA GLY A 52 -6.33 5.58 -14.71
C GLY A 52 -7.49 5.09 -13.84
N ARG A 53 -8.59 4.68 -14.48
CA ARG A 53 -9.77 4.14 -13.78
C ARG A 53 -9.45 2.78 -13.15
N GLY A 54 -10.01 2.53 -11.96
CA GLY A 54 -9.83 1.30 -11.19
C GLY A 54 -9.52 1.56 -9.72
N GLY A 55 -9.72 0.57 -8.86
CA GLY A 55 -9.50 0.69 -7.42
C GLY A 55 -8.03 0.86 -7.03
N VAL A 56 -7.83 1.52 -5.90
CA VAL A 56 -6.53 1.67 -5.24
C VAL A 56 -6.44 0.78 -4.01
N ALA A 57 -5.22 0.34 -3.69
CA ALA A 57 -4.99 -0.59 -2.59
C ALA A 57 -5.34 0.03 -1.24
N THR A 58 -6.06 -0.72 -0.42
CA THR A 58 -6.33 -0.42 0.99
C THR A 58 -6.23 -1.71 1.82
N VAL A 59 -6.30 -1.58 3.14
CA VAL A 59 -6.42 -2.72 4.05
C VAL A 59 -7.73 -2.62 4.82
N VAL A 60 -8.37 -3.76 5.03
CA VAL A 60 -9.63 -3.86 5.80
C VAL A 60 -9.52 -4.96 6.85
N PRO A 61 -10.15 -4.82 8.03
CA PRO A 61 -10.11 -5.83 9.07
C PRO A 61 -10.65 -7.18 8.58
N GLN A 62 -9.88 -8.25 8.83
CA GLN A 62 -10.28 -9.63 8.61
C GLN A 62 -9.49 -10.56 9.55
N PRO A 63 -10.10 -11.03 10.65
CA PRO A 63 -9.46 -11.96 11.57
C PRO A 63 -8.95 -13.22 10.85
N GLY A 64 -7.77 -13.68 11.23
CA GLY A 64 -7.12 -14.86 10.62
C GLY A 64 -6.45 -14.61 9.26
N SER A 65 -6.57 -13.41 8.70
CA SER A 65 -5.87 -13.01 7.46
C SER A 65 -4.59 -12.23 7.74
N SER A 66 -3.75 -12.08 6.73
CA SER A 66 -2.58 -11.21 6.78
C SER A 66 -2.29 -10.57 5.43
N VAL A 67 -1.78 -9.34 5.46
CA VAL A 67 -1.33 -8.59 4.27
C VAL A 67 0.19 -8.59 4.22
N PRO A 68 0.82 -9.29 3.25
CA PRO A 68 2.25 -9.17 3.00
C PRO A 68 2.61 -7.74 2.59
N GLY A 69 3.74 -7.25 3.07
CA GLY A 69 4.26 -5.96 2.70
C GLY A 69 5.73 -5.79 3.06
N ALA A 70 6.19 -4.54 3.17
CA ALA A 70 7.57 -4.23 3.52
C ALA A 70 7.68 -2.95 4.34
N LEU A 71 8.67 -2.93 5.23
CA LEU A 71 9.04 -1.76 6.01
C LEU A 71 10.08 -0.92 5.28
N TRP A 72 9.88 0.39 5.34
CA TRP A 72 10.80 1.43 4.90
C TRP A 72 11.11 2.37 6.07
N LEU A 73 12.27 3.01 6.01
CA LEU A 73 12.63 4.13 6.85
C LEU A 73 12.53 5.43 6.05
N LEU A 74 11.59 6.29 6.41
CA LEU A 74 11.37 7.58 5.76
C LEU A 74 12.12 8.69 6.49
N THR A 75 12.65 9.65 5.73
CA THR A 75 12.98 10.97 6.28
C THR A 75 11.71 11.83 6.38
N PRO A 76 11.73 12.96 7.11
CA PRO A 76 10.59 13.88 7.17
C PRO A 76 10.15 14.39 5.79
N GLU A 77 11.09 14.66 4.87
CA GLU A 77 10.78 15.13 3.51
C GLU A 77 10.08 14.05 2.68
N CYS A 78 10.48 12.80 2.91
CA CYS A 78 9.89 11.63 2.29
C CYS A 78 8.47 11.36 2.77
N GLU A 79 8.23 11.46 4.06
CA GLU A 79 6.88 11.39 4.63
C GLU A 79 5.98 12.47 3.98
N ALA A 80 6.44 13.73 3.97
CA ALA A 80 5.70 14.83 3.34
C ALA A 80 5.47 14.61 1.82
N ALA A 81 6.40 13.98 1.12
CA ALA A 81 6.23 13.64 -0.29
C ALA A 81 5.18 12.54 -0.51
N LEU A 82 5.19 11.52 0.34
CA LEU A 82 4.18 10.46 0.32
C LEU A 82 2.80 11.01 0.70
N ASP A 83 2.69 11.92 1.66
CA ASP A 83 1.40 12.54 2.02
C ASP A 83 0.71 13.22 0.85
N ARG A 84 1.50 13.97 0.06
CA ARG A 84 1.00 14.61 -1.15
C ARG A 84 0.62 13.59 -2.21
N PHE A 85 1.39 12.50 -2.33
CA PHE A 85 1.12 11.44 -3.29
C PHE A 85 -0.14 10.66 -2.96
N GLU A 86 -0.30 10.26 -1.70
CA GLU A 86 -1.46 9.52 -1.20
C GLU A 86 -2.69 10.43 -1.07
N GLY A 87 -2.52 11.76 -1.14
CA GLY A 87 -3.61 12.72 -1.13
C GLY A 87 -4.24 12.90 0.25
N VAL A 88 -3.40 12.94 1.29
CA VAL A 88 -3.83 13.10 2.70
C VAL A 88 -4.63 14.39 2.89
N ASP A 89 -4.16 15.51 2.36
CA ASP A 89 -4.86 16.80 2.46
C ASP A 89 -6.22 16.79 1.74
N SER A 90 -6.37 15.94 0.71
CA SER A 90 -7.63 15.76 -0.01
C SER A 90 -8.53 14.67 0.58
N GLY A 91 -8.12 14.04 1.68
CA GLY A 91 -8.87 12.98 2.36
C GLY A 91 -8.90 11.65 1.62
N ARG A 92 -8.06 11.44 0.59
CA ARG A 92 -8.05 10.20 -0.21
C ARG A 92 -7.49 9.01 0.57
N TYR A 93 -6.46 9.26 1.38
CA TYR A 93 -5.89 8.34 2.36
C TYR A 93 -5.71 9.06 3.69
N PHE A 94 -5.77 8.33 4.79
CA PHE A 94 -5.36 8.82 6.11
C PHE A 94 -4.17 8.02 6.63
N ARG A 95 -3.44 8.62 7.58
CA ARG A 95 -2.33 7.96 8.30
C ARG A 95 -2.87 7.22 9.51
N ASP A 96 -2.38 6.01 9.72
CA ASP A 96 -2.55 5.26 10.96
C ASP A 96 -1.17 4.79 11.46
N GLU A 97 -1.00 4.74 12.77
CA GLU A 97 0.24 4.34 13.45
C GLU A 97 -0.04 3.36 14.60
N GLN A 98 -1.31 2.99 14.79
CA GLN A 98 -1.81 2.16 15.88
C GLN A 98 -1.98 0.70 15.45
N LEU A 99 -2.11 0.44 14.14
CA LEU A 99 -2.33 -0.92 13.63
C LEU A 99 -1.16 -1.88 13.84
N MET A 100 0.07 -1.38 13.89
CA MET A 100 1.24 -2.25 14.06
C MET A 100 2.45 -1.52 14.65
N GLN A 101 3.35 -2.31 15.20
CA GLN A 101 4.64 -1.87 15.69
C GLN A 101 5.75 -2.78 15.15
N HIS A 102 6.97 -2.26 15.08
CA HIS A 102 8.18 -3.02 14.80
C HIS A 102 9.24 -2.65 15.83
N ASP A 103 9.76 -3.63 16.56
CA ASP A 103 10.68 -3.45 17.69
C ASP A 103 10.19 -2.42 18.73
N GLY A 104 8.89 -2.45 19.02
CA GLY A 104 8.23 -1.54 19.97
C GLY A 104 7.98 -0.12 19.44
N ASN A 105 8.32 0.16 18.18
CA ASN A 105 8.10 1.47 17.56
C ASN A 105 6.84 1.44 16.67
N PRO A 106 5.97 2.47 16.75
CA PRO A 106 4.83 2.62 15.84
C PRO A 106 5.25 2.65 14.37
N VAL A 107 4.48 1.98 13.52
CA VAL A 107 4.73 1.95 12.08
C VAL A 107 3.61 2.71 11.38
N LEU A 108 3.99 3.72 10.60
CA LEU A 108 3.06 4.46 9.74
C LEU A 108 2.50 3.55 8.64
N ILE A 109 1.20 3.64 8.40
CA ILE A 109 0.51 3.06 7.25
C ILE A 109 -0.46 4.09 6.68
N TYR A 110 -0.60 4.13 5.35
CA TYR A 110 -1.65 4.90 4.69
C TYR A 110 -2.83 3.98 4.38
N ILE A 111 -4.05 4.37 4.74
CA ILE A 111 -5.27 3.59 4.51
C ILE A 111 -6.23 4.43 3.66
N ALA A 112 -6.79 3.84 2.60
CA ALA A 112 -7.68 4.58 1.70
C ALA A 112 -8.98 4.92 2.43
N THR A 113 -9.45 6.14 2.26
CA THR A 113 -10.76 6.56 2.76
C THR A 113 -11.82 6.00 1.83
N ASP A 114 -12.58 5.01 2.31
CA ASP A 114 -13.65 4.39 1.55
C ASP A 114 -14.99 5.12 1.80
N GLU A 115 -15.28 6.16 1.02
CA GLU A 115 -16.57 6.86 1.10
C GLU A 115 -17.74 6.06 0.48
N ARG A 116 -17.49 4.91 -0.18
CA ARG A 116 -18.52 4.21 -0.98
C ARG A 116 -18.78 2.76 -0.60
N GLY A 117 -17.93 2.12 0.20
CA GLY A 117 -18.11 0.74 0.69
C GLY A 117 -18.02 -0.33 -0.40
N ALA A 118 -17.68 0.04 -1.64
CA ALA A 118 -17.68 -0.86 -2.78
C ALA A 118 -16.25 -1.12 -3.22
N ALA A 119 -15.87 -2.40 -3.16
CA ALA A 119 -14.63 -2.85 -3.77
C ALA A 119 -14.62 -2.41 -5.25
N ASN A 120 -13.45 -2.08 -5.79
CA ASN A 120 -13.24 -1.73 -7.19
C ASN A 120 -11.97 -2.40 -7.70
N LYS A 121 -12.05 -3.05 -8.86
CA LYS A 121 -10.91 -3.74 -9.45
C LYS A 121 -9.80 -2.75 -9.82
N PRO A 122 -8.52 -3.01 -9.49
CA PRO A 122 -7.42 -2.15 -9.90
C PRO A 122 -7.18 -2.19 -11.42
N ASN A 123 -6.63 -1.10 -11.94
CA ASN A 123 -6.08 -1.09 -13.30
C ASN A 123 -4.95 -2.12 -13.44
N ARG A 124 -4.84 -2.81 -14.58
CA ARG A 124 -3.80 -3.83 -14.80
C ARG A 124 -2.38 -3.28 -14.59
N LYS A 125 -2.09 -2.09 -15.11
CA LYS A 125 -0.77 -1.44 -14.94
C LYS A 125 -0.45 -1.16 -13.46
N TYR A 126 -1.47 -0.82 -12.67
CA TYR A 126 -1.30 -0.62 -11.24
C TYR A 126 -1.02 -1.95 -10.52
N LEU A 127 -1.77 -3.00 -10.86
CA LEU A 127 -1.57 -4.33 -10.31
C LEU A 127 -0.19 -4.92 -10.68
N ASP A 128 0.28 -4.71 -11.90
CA ASP A 128 1.61 -5.17 -12.33
C ASP A 128 2.73 -4.52 -11.50
N VAL A 129 2.57 -3.25 -11.12
CA VAL A 129 3.52 -2.54 -10.24
C VAL A 129 3.49 -3.09 -8.82
N ILE A 130 2.32 -3.43 -8.28
CA ILE A 130 2.20 -4.08 -6.97
C ILE A 130 2.86 -5.46 -7.02
N THR A 131 2.60 -6.23 -8.07
CA THR A 131 3.17 -7.56 -8.29
C THR A 131 4.70 -7.52 -8.39
N LEU A 132 5.25 -6.53 -9.11
CA LEU A 132 6.69 -6.27 -9.12
C LEU A 132 7.22 -5.95 -7.72
N GLY A 133 6.48 -5.19 -6.94
CA GLY A 133 6.79 -4.93 -5.54
C GLY A 133 6.86 -6.22 -4.71
N TYR A 134 5.88 -7.11 -4.84
CA TYR A 134 5.92 -8.42 -4.17
C TYR A 134 7.18 -9.20 -4.54
N ALA A 135 7.56 -9.20 -5.83
CA ALA A 135 8.80 -9.83 -6.28
C ALA A 135 10.07 -9.14 -5.72
N ASN A 136 10.11 -7.81 -5.64
CA ASN A 136 11.24 -7.06 -5.08
C ASN A 136 11.54 -7.42 -3.61
N TRP A 137 10.52 -7.89 -2.89
CA TRP A 137 10.58 -8.22 -1.46
C TRP A 137 10.42 -9.72 -1.18
N GLN A 138 10.30 -10.56 -2.22
CA GLN A 138 10.08 -12.01 -2.11
C GLN A 138 8.84 -12.36 -1.26
N LEU A 139 7.76 -11.59 -1.43
CA LEU A 139 6.49 -11.78 -0.75
C LEU A 139 5.62 -12.83 -1.47
N ASP A 140 4.77 -13.53 -0.72
CA ASP A 140 3.79 -14.46 -1.28
C ASP A 140 2.69 -13.70 -2.06
N PRO A 141 2.58 -13.87 -3.40
CA PRO A 141 1.58 -13.19 -4.20
C PRO A 141 0.22 -13.89 -4.20
N SER A 142 0.01 -14.94 -3.40
CA SER A 142 -1.27 -15.68 -3.34
C SER A 142 -2.49 -14.79 -3.14
N GLY A 143 -2.36 -13.74 -2.32
CA GLY A 143 -3.38 -12.71 -2.11
C GLY A 143 -3.69 -11.84 -3.33
N LEU A 144 -2.85 -11.86 -4.37
CA LEU A 144 -3.05 -11.15 -5.64
C LEU A 144 -3.68 -12.03 -6.74
N LEU A 145 -3.55 -13.35 -6.66
CA LEU A 145 -3.97 -14.28 -7.72
C LEU A 145 -5.47 -14.19 -8.06
N GLY A 146 -6.32 -14.00 -7.05
CA GLY A 146 -7.77 -13.82 -7.25
C GLY A 146 -8.15 -12.54 -8.00
N ILE A 147 -7.27 -11.53 -8.00
CA ILE A 147 -7.48 -10.24 -8.67
C ILE A 147 -7.09 -10.31 -10.15
N GLU A 148 -6.05 -11.09 -10.48
CA GLU A 148 -5.55 -11.24 -11.84
C GLU A 148 -6.47 -12.04 -12.77
N CYS A 149 -7.17 -13.03 -12.23
CA CYS A 149 -8.04 -13.94 -12.99
C CYS A 149 -9.38 -13.33 -13.38
N TYR A 150 -9.76 -12.21 -12.78
CA TYR A 150 -11.08 -11.64 -12.91
C TYR A 150 -11.21 -10.81 -14.21
N ARG A 151 -12.28 -10.99 -15.00
CA ARG A 151 -12.51 -10.26 -16.26
C ARG A 151 -13.40 -9.02 -16.02
N GLU A 152 -13.24 -7.96 -16.82
CA GLU A 152 -13.99 -6.70 -16.62
C GLU A 152 -15.51 -6.87 -16.65
N ASP A 153 -15.99 -7.96 -17.24
CA ASP A 153 -17.40 -8.32 -17.43
C ASP A 153 -18.05 -9.08 -16.25
N GLU A 154 -17.32 -9.45 -15.18
CA GLU A 154 -17.80 -10.45 -14.20
C GLU A 154 -18.42 -9.93 -12.87
N GLY A 155 -18.71 -8.63 -12.70
CA GLY A 155 -19.07 -8.00 -11.39
C GLY A 155 -18.04 -8.12 -10.22
N TRP A 156 -17.59 -7.01 -9.62
CA TRP A 156 -16.62 -6.98 -8.51
C TRP A 156 -17.26 -6.43 -7.22
N PRO A 157 -17.01 -6.96 -6.00
CA PRO A 157 -16.07 -8.04 -5.64
C PRO A 157 -16.58 -9.45 -5.99
N PRO A 158 -15.70 -10.46 -6.09
CA PRO A 158 -16.13 -11.85 -6.25
C PRO A 158 -16.96 -12.31 -5.04
N ALA A 159 -18.03 -13.08 -5.30
CA ALA A 159 -18.91 -13.66 -4.30
C ALA A 159 -18.23 -14.73 -3.44
#